data_AF-A0A131YL13-F1
#
_entry.id   AF-A0A131YL13-F1
#
_cell.length_a   1.000
_cell.length_b   1.000
_cell.length_c   1.000
_cell.angle_alpha   90.00
_cell.angle_beta   90.00
_cell.angle_gamma   90.00
#
_symmetry.space_group_name_H-M   'P 1'
#
loop_
_entity.id
_entity.type
_entity.pdbx_description
1 polymer ?
#
loop_
_entity_poly.entity_id
_entity_poly.type
_entity_poly.pdbx_seq_one_letter_code
_entity_poly.pdbx_strand_id
1 'polypeptide(L)'
;MTMYLAPNLSKGNIVKYIEDAVLHYETEYKHDPFVLAGDFNVDIRNDDWLVQHMVSRYALRCISYDYKRPTTIRGTSIDIAFSNFTLHPIQEPFALYFTDHKAIILKRKRYPELSHI
;
A
#
# COMPACT_ATOMS: atom_id res chain seq x y z
N MET A 1 16.34 -1.65 3.93
CA MET A 1 16.74 -0.69 2.89
C MET A 1 15.56 0.24 2.67
N THR A 2 15.67 1.50 3.06
CA THR A 2 14.60 2.49 2.91
C THR A 2 14.83 3.21 1.59
N MET A 3 13.91 3.07 0.63
CA MET A 3 14.04 3.63 -0.71
C MET A 3 12.99 4.73 -0.88
N TYR A 4 13.44 5.96 -1.13
CA TYR A 4 12.56 7.12 -1.33
C TYR A 4 12.27 7.29 -2.81
N LEU A 5 10.99 7.34 -3.20
CA LEU A 5 10.58 7.67 -4.55
C LEU A 5 10.64 9.19 -4.73
N ALA A 6 11.36 9.66 -5.74
CA ALA A 6 11.36 11.08 -6.10
C ALA A 6 9.97 11.49 -6.65
N PRO A 7 9.54 12.75 -6.46
CA PRO A 7 8.31 13.23 -7.10
C PRO A 7 8.47 13.22 -8.63
N ASN A 8 7.37 12.95 -9.35
CA ASN A 8 7.28 12.93 -10.83
C ASN A 8 8.10 11.83 -11.55
N LEU A 9 8.30 10.67 -10.91
CA LEU A 9 8.87 9.53 -11.61
C LEU A 9 7.99 9.11 -12.80
N SER A 10 8.64 8.70 -13.88
CA SER A 10 7.93 8.07 -14.99
C SER A 10 7.26 6.78 -14.51
N LYS A 11 6.12 6.43 -15.13
CA LYS A 11 5.42 5.17 -14.85
C LYS A 11 6.37 3.96 -14.93
N GLY A 12 7.29 3.94 -15.90
CA GLY A 12 8.29 2.88 -16.04
C GLY A 12 9.26 2.78 -14.84
N ASN A 13 9.69 3.91 -14.29
CA ASN A 13 10.54 3.90 -13.09
C ASN A 13 9.78 3.38 -11.88
N ILE A 14 8.52 3.78 -11.70
CA ILE A 14 7.68 3.29 -10.60
C ILE A 14 7.47 1.78 -10.71
N VAL A 15 7.17 1.27 -11.91
CA VAL A 15 7.05 -0.18 -12.14
C VAL A 15 8.33 -0.91 -11.77
N LYS A 16 9.50 -0.40 -12.18
CA LYS A 16 10.79 -0.99 -11.79
C LYS A 16 10.98 -1.03 -10.28
N TYR A 17 10.65 0.04 -9.56
CA TYR A 17 10.73 0.05 -8.10
C TYR A 17 9.77 -0.94 -7.44
N ILE A 18 8.59 -1.14 -8.01
CA ILE A 18 7.64 -2.16 -7.54
C ILE A 18 8.22 -3.55 -7.78
N GLU A 19 8.77 -3.81 -8.97
CA GLU A 19 9.40 -5.09 -9.32
C GLU A 19 10.54 -5.44 -8.36
N ASP A 20 11.39 -4.46 -8.03
CA ASP A 20 12.47 -4.63 -7.05
C ASP A 20 11.91 -4.89 -5.63
N ALA A 21 10.84 -4.18 -5.24
CA ALA A 21 10.23 -4.31 -3.91
C ALA A 21 9.48 -5.64 -3.71
N VAL A 22 8.95 -6.22 -4.78
CA VAL A 22 8.27 -7.52 -4.78
C VAL A 22 9.15 -8.63 -5.34
N LEU A 23 10.47 -8.41 -5.40
CA LEU A 23 11.43 -9.46 -5.73
C LEU A 23 11.20 -10.64 -4.77
N HIS A 24 11.20 -11.86 -5.32
CA HIS A 24 10.85 -13.11 -4.61
C HIS A 24 9.37 -13.30 -4.23
N TYR A 25 8.49 -12.31 -4.41
CA TYR A 25 7.08 -12.45 -4.07
C TYR A 25 6.44 -13.66 -4.77
N GLU A 26 6.61 -13.79 -6.08
CA GLU A 26 5.96 -14.86 -6.84
C GLU A 26 6.46 -16.26 -6.49
N THR A 27 7.74 -16.37 -6.11
CA THR A 27 8.42 -17.65 -5.88
C THR A 27 8.34 -18.11 -4.42
N GLU A 28 8.34 -17.17 -3.47
CA GLU A 28 8.53 -17.47 -2.05
C GLU A 28 7.33 -17.07 -1.18
N TYR A 29 6.63 -15.98 -1.53
CA TYR A 29 5.65 -15.36 -0.61
C TYR A 29 4.21 -15.31 -1.14
N LYS A 30 3.96 -15.71 -2.39
CA LYS A 30 2.64 -15.60 -3.05
C LYS A 30 1.51 -16.26 -2.26
N HIS A 31 1.83 -17.35 -1.56
CA HIS A 31 0.86 -18.15 -0.79
C HIS A 31 0.82 -17.79 0.69
N ASP A 32 1.71 -16.93 1.16
CA ASP A 32 1.76 -16.46 2.55
C ASP A 32 1.10 -15.09 2.69
N PRO A 33 0.60 -14.70 3.89
CA PRO A 33 0.10 -13.36 4.11
C PRO A 33 1.16 -12.30 3.81
N PHE A 34 0.96 -11.52 2.74
CA PHE A 34 1.89 -10.51 2.25
C PHE A 34 1.21 -9.13 2.20
N VAL A 35 1.96 -8.11 2.61
CA VAL A 35 1.55 -6.70 2.53
C VAL A 35 2.68 -5.89 1.91
N LEU A 36 2.36 -5.13 0.87
CA LEU A 36 3.21 -4.06 0.34
C LEU A 36 2.56 -2.73 0.69
N ALA A 37 3.22 -1.92 1.51
CA ALA A 37 2.72 -0.61 1.89
C ALA A 37 3.84 0.43 1.86
N GLY A 38 3.50 1.66 1.46
CA GLY A 38 4.44 2.76 1.42
C GLY A 38 3.90 3.98 0.68
N ASP A 39 4.77 4.99 0.58
CA ASP A 39 4.57 6.15 -0.28
C ASP A 39 5.01 5.80 -1.71
N PHE A 40 4.07 5.72 -2.64
CA PHE A 40 4.32 5.41 -4.04
C PHE A 40 4.61 6.65 -4.90
N ASN A 41 4.44 7.86 -4.37
CA ASN A 41 4.49 9.13 -5.12
C ASN A 41 3.61 9.14 -6.39
N VAL A 42 2.53 8.35 -6.40
CA VAL A 42 1.55 8.27 -7.49
C VAL A 42 0.20 8.69 -6.93
N ASP A 43 -0.35 9.81 -7.39
CA ASP A 43 -1.66 10.27 -6.93
C ASP A 43 -2.79 9.48 -7.59
N ILE A 44 -3.26 8.44 -6.90
CA ILE A 44 -4.29 7.50 -7.39
C ILE A 44 -5.71 8.10 -7.42
N ARG A 45 -5.88 9.35 -7.01
CA ARG A 45 -7.16 10.05 -7.12
C ARG A 45 -7.59 10.27 -8.57
N ASN A 46 -6.62 10.59 -9.43
CA ASN A 46 -6.85 10.98 -10.82
C ASN A 46 -6.73 9.80 -11.79
N ASP A 47 -5.87 8.82 -11.47
CA ASP A 47 -5.61 7.64 -12.30
C ASP A 47 -5.31 6.44 -11.40
N ASP A 48 -6.10 5.38 -11.52
CA ASP A 48 -5.99 4.16 -10.72
C ASP A 48 -5.07 3.10 -11.36
N TRP A 49 -4.27 3.46 -12.37
CA TRP A 49 -3.37 2.53 -13.06
C TRP A 49 -2.50 1.70 -12.12
N LEU A 50 -2.02 2.29 -11.01
CA LEU A 50 -1.19 1.59 -10.04
C LEU A 50 -1.99 0.49 -9.36
N VAL A 51 -3.23 0.78 -8.96
CA VAL A 51 -4.13 -0.22 -8.36
C VAL A 51 -4.41 -1.35 -9.35
N GLN A 52 -4.72 -1.01 -10.60
CA GLN A 52 -4.97 -1.99 -11.66
C GLN A 52 -3.73 -2.84 -11.97
N HIS A 53 -2.55 -2.23 -11.98
CA HIS A 53 -1.27 -2.93 -12.18
C HIS A 53 -1.02 -3.93 -11.05
N MET A 54 -1.18 -3.52 -9.79
CA MET A 54 -0.97 -4.41 -8.64
C MET A 54 -1.93 -5.61 -8.63
N VAL A 55 -3.20 -5.38 -8.97
CA VAL A 55 -4.21 -6.45 -9.08
C VAL A 55 -3.89 -7.39 -10.24
N SER A 56 -3.60 -6.86 -11.42
CA SER A 56 -3.40 -7.68 -12.63
C SER A 56 -2.08 -8.45 -12.63
N ARG A 57 -0.98 -7.83 -12.19
CA ARG A 57 0.36 -8.44 -12.25
C ARG A 57 0.67 -9.32 -11.05
N TYR A 58 0.24 -8.93 -9.85
CA TYR A 58 0.67 -9.57 -8.59
C TYR A 58 -0.49 -10.17 -7.77
N ALA A 59 -1.73 -10.02 -8.24
CA ALA A 59 -2.94 -10.38 -7.48
C ALA A 59 -3.02 -9.70 -6.09
N LEU A 60 -2.36 -8.54 -5.94
CA LEU A 60 -2.37 -7.75 -4.72
C LEU A 60 -3.50 -6.72 -4.78
N ARG A 61 -4.39 -6.75 -3.79
CA ARG A 61 -5.57 -5.87 -3.70
C ARG A 61 -5.25 -4.64 -2.86
N CYS A 62 -5.71 -3.47 -3.29
CA CYS A 62 -5.64 -2.26 -2.47
C CYS A 62 -6.53 -2.43 -1.23
N ILE A 63 -5.95 -2.18 -0.04
CA ILE A 63 -6.62 -2.32 1.26
C ILE A 63 -6.66 -1.00 2.05
N SER A 64 -6.23 0.11 1.44
CA SER A 64 -6.39 1.44 2.02
C SER A 64 -7.87 1.82 2.14
N TYR A 65 -8.25 2.49 3.24
CA TYR A 65 -9.61 3.02 3.46
C TYR A 65 -9.96 4.00 2.34
N ASP A 66 -11.08 3.75 1.63
CA ASP A 66 -11.57 4.62 0.54
C ASP A 66 -10.39 5.22 -0.21
N TYR A 67 -9.61 4.39 -0.92
CA TYR A 67 -8.23 4.64 -1.37
C TYR A 67 -7.98 5.98 -2.09
N LYS A 68 -9.03 6.70 -2.47
CA LYS A 68 -8.98 8.07 -3.01
C LYS A 68 -8.98 9.17 -1.93
N ARG A 69 -9.06 8.82 -0.65
CA ARG A 69 -8.96 9.76 0.47
C ARG A 69 -7.53 10.32 0.54
N PRO A 70 -7.36 11.64 0.71
CA PRO A 70 -6.03 12.22 0.77
C PRO A 70 -5.21 11.68 1.92
N THR A 71 -4.02 11.18 1.60
CA THR A 71 -3.00 10.73 2.55
C THR A 71 -1.95 11.79 2.82
N THR A 72 -2.04 12.96 2.20
CA THR A 72 -1.22 14.12 2.54
C THR A 72 -2.09 15.33 2.91
N ILE A 73 -1.51 16.31 3.62
CA ILE A 73 -2.16 17.60 3.93
C ILE A 73 -2.40 18.44 2.66
N ARG A 74 -1.65 18.17 1.58
CA ARG A 74 -1.80 18.84 0.28
C ARG A 74 -2.90 18.24 -0.59
N GLY A 75 -3.57 17.19 -0.11
CA GLY A 75 -4.71 16.61 -0.81
C GLY A 75 -4.37 15.43 -1.72
N THR A 76 -3.12 14.97 -1.83
CA THR A 76 -2.80 13.81 -2.68
C THR A 76 -3.10 12.49 -1.97
N SER A 77 -3.38 11.42 -2.73
CA SER A 77 -3.42 10.05 -2.20
C SER A 77 -2.27 9.26 -2.81
N ILE A 78 -1.14 9.20 -2.08
CA ILE A 78 0.12 8.58 -2.55
C ILE A 78 0.61 7.46 -1.64
N ASP A 79 0.13 7.44 -0.39
CA ASP A 79 0.41 6.38 0.57
C ASP A 79 -0.63 5.26 0.40
N ILE A 80 -0.20 4.08 0.00
CA ILE A 80 -1.11 2.99 -0.34
C ILE A 80 -0.63 1.70 0.31
N ALA A 81 -1.58 0.83 0.65
CA ALA A 81 -1.29 -0.52 1.07
C ALA A 81 -1.99 -1.53 0.16
N PHE A 82 -1.27 -2.58 -0.20
CA PHE A 82 -1.74 -3.70 -0.99
C PHE A 82 -1.49 -5.02 -0.25
N SER A 83 -2.37 -6.01 -0.42
CA SER A 83 -2.18 -7.34 0.16
C SER A 83 -2.80 -8.45 -0.67
N ASN A 84 -2.32 -9.69 -0.48
CA ASN A 84 -2.92 -10.91 -1.05
C ASN A 84 -3.98 -11.54 -0.13
N PHE A 85 -4.30 -10.91 1.00
CA PHE A 85 -5.33 -11.33 1.95
C PHE A 85 -6.14 -10.13 2.44
N THR A 86 -7.28 -10.38 3.07
CA THR A 86 -8.13 -9.30 3.57
C THR A 86 -7.57 -8.68 4.86
N LEU A 87 -7.27 -7.38 4.79
CA LEU A 87 -7.05 -6.48 5.92
C LEU A 87 -8.13 -5.41 5.91
N HIS A 88 -8.56 -4.98 7.10
CA HIS A 88 -9.57 -3.93 7.20
C HIS A 88 -8.93 -2.65 7.71
N PRO A 89 -9.11 -1.52 7.02
CA PRO A 89 -8.80 -0.23 7.59
C PRO A 89 -9.73 0.04 8.78
N ILE A 90 -9.18 0.59 9.85
CA ILE A 90 -9.95 0.84 11.08
C ILE A 90 -10.53 2.25 11.14
N GLN A 91 -9.96 3.19 10.38
CA GLN A 91 -10.37 4.59 10.34
C GLN A 91 -9.85 5.28 9.07
N GLU A 92 -10.34 6.49 8.80
CA GLU A 92 -9.81 7.38 7.77
C GLU A 92 -8.34 7.76 8.06
N PRO A 93 -7.54 8.09 7.01
CA PRO A 93 -6.16 8.57 7.20
C PRO A 93 -6.10 9.74 8.19
N PHE A 94 -5.30 9.60 9.25
CA PHE A 94 -5.27 10.56 10.35
C PHE A 94 -4.02 11.44 10.30
N ALA A 95 -4.20 12.74 10.52
CA ALA A 95 -3.10 13.70 10.49
C ALA A 95 -2.18 13.56 11.71
N LEU A 96 -0.88 13.69 11.47
CA LEU A 96 0.17 13.70 12.48
C LEU A 96 0.85 15.07 12.47
N TYR A 97 1.22 15.59 13.65
CA TYR A 97 1.74 16.96 13.76
C TYR A 97 3.15 17.17 13.20
N PHE A 98 3.88 16.10 12.90
CA PHE A 98 5.31 16.14 12.54
C PHE A 98 5.58 15.71 11.08
N THR A 99 4.55 15.46 10.29
CA THR A 99 4.67 15.07 8.89
C THR A 99 3.50 15.66 8.09
N ASP A 100 3.75 15.94 6.82
CA ASP A 100 2.72 16.31 5.86
C ASP A 100 1.92 15.11 5.32
N HIS A 101 2.31 13.90 5.70
CA HIS A 101 1.55 12.66 5.46
C HIS A 101 0.56 12.39 6.59
N LYS A 102 -0.52 11.68 6.26
CA LYS A 102 -1.51 11.15 7.18
C LYS A 102 -1.28 9.65 7.29
N ALA A 103 -1.31 9.15 8.51
CA ALA A 103 -1.04 7.74 8.74
C ALA A 103 -2.26 6.88 8.40
N ILE A 104 -1.99 5.74 7.76
CA ILE A 104 -2.98 4.72 7.41
C ILE A 104 -2.88 3.60 8.44
N ILE A 105 -3.99 3.28 9.11
CA ILE A 105 -4.03 2.21 10.11
C ILE A 105 -4.87 1.05 9.60
N LEU A 106 -4.25 -0.12 9.56
CA LEU A 106 -4.84 -1.38 9.11
C LEU A 106 -4.79 -2.38 10.27
N LYS A 107 -5.85 -3.17 10.44
CA LYS A 107 -5.90 -4.22 11.46
C LYS A 107 -6.58 -5.47 10.91
N ARG A 108 -6.12 -6.63 11.36
CA ARG A 108 -6.77 -7.93 11.15
C ARG A 108 -6.80 -8.69 12.47
N LYS A 109 -7.86 -9.47 12.70
CA LYS A 109 -7.89 -10.46 13.79
C LYS A 109 -6.92 -11.59 13.45
N ARG A 110 -6.00 -11.90 14.36
CA ARG A 110 -5.07 -13.02 14.23
C ARG A 110 -5.85 -14.36 14.30
N TYR A 111 -5.47 -15.32 13.46
CA TYR A 111 -5.95 -16.71 13.54
C TYR A 111 -4.78 -17.71 13.67
N PRO A 112 -4.93 -18.80 14.44
CA PRO A 112 -6.05 -19.03 15.36
C PRO A 112 -5.99 -18.00 16.50
N GLU A 113 -7.16 -17.66 17.05
CA GLU A 113 -7.20 -16.97 18.34
C GLU A 113 -6.40 -17.85 19.31
N LEU A 114 -5.39 -17.28 19.98
CA LEU A 114 -4.68 -17.99 21.03
C LEU A 114 -5.74 -18.37 22.07
N SER A 115 -6.24 -19.60 22.00
CA SER A 115 -7.06 -20.18 23.05
C SER A 115 -6.26 -20.03 24.32
N HIS A 116 -6.83 -19.27 25.27
CA HIS A 116 -6.26 -18.97 26.57
C HIS A 116 -5.54 -20.21 27.13
N ILE A 117 -4.21 -20.11 27.29
CA ILE A 117 -3.41 -21.02 28.12
C ILE A 117 -3.56 -20.53 29.55
#